data_AF-A0A0F9SA70-F1
#
_entry.id   AF-A0A0F9SA70-F1
#
_cell.length_a   1.000
_cell.length_b   1.000
_cell.length_c   1.000
_cell.angle_alpha   90.00
_cell.angle_beta   90.00
_cell.angle_gamma   90.00
#
_symmetry.space_group_name_H-M   'P 1'
#
loop_
_entity.id
_entity.type
_entity.pdbx_description
1 polymer ?
#
loop_
_entity_poly.entity_id
_entity_poly.type
_entity_poly.pdbx_seq_one_letter_code
_entity_poly.pdbx_strand_id
1 'polypeptide(L)'
;MADWDDPELTSTYADFLSKLKARDVDAACLKESSSNTPTGYIQWVVASNKFQRWSGSAWVDLVLSVAGGGTAGVVALGTMAFQNSNAVAISAGTIAGLTTFEFACDLIPDGDETRNLGSDAKKIKKAYIGEGLVIPVGVDKWVTA
;
A
#
# COMPACT_ATOMS: atom_id res chain seq x y z
N MET A 1 17.80 -35.37 -3.41
CA MET A 1 16.47 -34.77 -3.62
C MET A 1 15.46 -35.75 -3.06
N ALA A 2 14.41 -35.22 -2.45
CA ALA A 2 13.27 -36.02 -2.01
C ALA A 2 12.66 -36.73 -3.23
N ASP A 3 12.33 -37.98 -3.00
CA ASP A 3 11.63 -38.84 -3.92
C ASP A 3 10.36 -39.24 -3.17
N TRP A 4 9.21 -38.72 -3.61
CA TRP A 4 7.93 -38.82 -2.89
C TRP A 4 7.19 -40.15 -3.10
N ASP A 5 7.64 -40.97 -4.05
CA ASP A 5 7.19 -42.35 -4.25
C ASP A 5 7.90 -43.32 -3.30
N ASP A 6 9.07 -42.92 -2.78
CA ASP A 6 9.81 -43.64 -1.75
C ASP A 6 9.52 -43.10 -0.33
N PRO A 7 9.64 -43.94 0.71
CA PRO A 7 10.11 -45.33 0.68
C PRO A 7 8.99 -46.35 0.41
N GLU A 8 9.30 -47.39 -0.36
CA GLU A 8 8.47 -48.58 -0.58
C GLU A 8 8.65 -49.64 0.53
N LEU A 9 7.75 -50.63 0.59
CA LEU A 9 7.86 -51.78 1.51
C LEU A 9 9.14 -52.61 1.30
N THR A 10 9.71 -52.53 0.09
CA THR A 10 10.94 -53.20 -0.34
C THR A 10 12.19 -52.36 -0.08
N SER A 11 12.05 -51.08 0.28
CA SER A 11 13.20 -50.20 0.51
C SER A 11 14.07 -50.74 1.64
N THR A 12 15.39 -50.76 1.41
CA THR A 12 16.31 -51.11 2.49
C THR A 12 16.26 -50.03 3.58
N TYR A 13 16.65 -50.40 4.81
CA TYR A 13 16.70 -49.43 5.91
C TYR A 13 17.64 -48.24 5.62
N ALA A 14 18.74 -48.50 4.91
CA ALA A 14 19.68 -47.45 4.52
C ALA A 14 19.04 -46.45 3.54
N ASP A 15 18.29 -46.95 2.57
CA ASP A 15 17.57 -46.12 1.59
C ASP A 15 16.47 -45.30 2.27
N PHE A 16 15.70 -45.93 3.16
CA PHE A 16 14.68 -45.25 3.97
C PHE A 16 15.27 -44.04 4.71
N LEU A 17 16.37 -44.22 5.45
CA LEU A 17 16.97 -43.15 6.24
C LEU A 17 17.52 -42.02 5.36
N SER A 18 18.10 -42.37 4.21
CA SER A 18 18.63 -41.41 3.24
C SER A 18 17.50 -40.56 2.63
N LYS A 19 16.43 -41.23 2.19
CA LYS A 19 15.25 -40.59 1.57
C LYS A 19 14.49 -39.72 2.58
N LEU A 20 14.37 -40.17 3.83
CA LEU A 20 13.78 -39.38 4.91
C LEU A 20 14.54 -38.08 5.16
N LYS A 21 15.88 -38.15 5.28
CA LYS A 21 16.72 -36.95 5.45
C LYS A 21 16.61 -36.00 4.27
N ALA A 22 16.57 -36.52 3.05
CA ALA A 22 16.41 -35.69 1.85
C ALA A 22 15.08 -34.93 1.85
N ARG A 23 13.99 -35.58 2.28
CA ARG A 23 12.68 -34.94 2.45
C ARG A 23 12.70 -33.82 3.49
N ASP A 24 13.33 -34.06 4.64
CA ASP A 24 13.39 -33.07 5.70
C ASP A 24 14.23 -31.85 5.30
N VAL A 25 15.33 -32.06 4.56
CA VAL A 25 16.14 -30.98 3.99
C VAL A 25 15.35 -30.18 2.95
N ASP A 26 14.64 -30.85 2.03
CA ASP A 26 13.87 -30.16 1.00
C ASP A 26 12.71 -29.35 1.61
N ALA A 27 12.06 -29.88 2.65
CA ALA A 27 11.03 -29.16 3.43
C ALA A 27 11.60 -27.95 4.18
N ALA A 28 12.78 -28.08 4.78
CA ALA A 28 13.45 -26.98 5.49
C ALA A 28 13.93 -25.86 4.55
N CYS A 29 14.21 -26.17 3.29
CA CYS A 29 14.75 -25.22 2.32
C CYS A 29 13.76 -24.73 1.26
N LEU A 30 12.49 -25.19 1.27
CA LEU A 30 11.47 -24.82 0.28
C LEU A 30 11.95 -24.97 -1.19
N LYS A 31 12.69 -26.05 -1.44
CA LYS A 31 13.58 -26.20 -2.61
C LYS A 31 12.85 -26.46 -3.94
N GLU A 32 13.46 -25.99 -5.04
CA GLU A 32 12.91 -25.83 -6.40
C GLU A 32 12.97 -27.05 -7.34
N SER A 33 13.40 -28.24 -6.87
CA SER A 33 13.58 -29.39 -7.77
C SER A 33 13.31 -30.72 -7.07
N SER A 34 12.21 -31.38 -7.41
CA SER A 34 11.98 -32.80 -7.11
C SER A 34 11.46 -33.52 -8.35
N SER A 35 11.81 -34.79 -8.52
CA SER A 35 11.50 -35.59 -9.72
C SER A 35 10.05 -36.10 -9.77
N ASN A 36 9.32 -36.04 -8.66
CA ASN A 36 7.96 -36.55 -8.48
C ASN A 36 7.18 -35.71 -7.47
N THR A 37 7.05 -34.42 -7.78
CA THR A 37 6.37 -33.47 -6.89
C THR A 37 4.89 -33.87 -6.69
N PRO A 38 4.40 -34.08 -5.45
CA PRO A 38 2.99 -34.39 -5.22
C PRO A 38 2.12 -33.15 -5.50
N THR A 39 0.91 -33.37 -5.98
CA THR A 39 -0.07 -32.29 -6.21
C THR A 39 -0.28 -31.51 -4.90
N GLY A 40 -0.15 -30.19 -4.95
CA GLY A 40 -0.27 -29.30 -3.80
C GLY A 40 1.05 -28.92 -3.12
N TYR A 41 2.18 -29.53 -3.49
CA TYR A 41 3.49 -29.11 -3.01
C TYR A 41 3.75 -27.62 -3.29
N ILE A 42 4.35 -26.93 -2.32
CA ILE A 42 4.64 -25.51 -2.39
C ILE A 42 6.16 -25.32 -2.39
N GLN A 43 6.66 -24.51 -3.31
CA GLN A 43 8.06 -24.11 -3.37
C GLN A 43 8.20 -22.59 -3.36
N TRP A 44 9.37 -22.14 -2.91
CA TRP A 44 9.81 -20.77 -3.11
C TRP A 44 10.74 -20.71 -4.32
N VAL A 45 10.39 -19.90 -5.32
CA VAL A 45 11.22 -19.68 -6.50
C VAL A 45 11.99 -18.38 -6.36
N VAL A 46 13.29 -18.47 -6.13
CA VAL A 46 14.21 -17.34 -5.90
C VAL A 46 14.27 -16.43 -7.12
N ALA A 47 14.32 -17.00 -8.32
CA ALA A 47 14.43 -16.24 -9.57
C ALA A 47 13.25 -15.29 -9.82
N SER A 48 12.05 -15.67 -9.36
CA SER A 48 10.83 -14.87 -9.49
C SER A 48 10.35 -14.26 -8.18
N ASN A 49 11.03 -14.56 -7.06
CA ASN A 49 10.69 -14.13 -5.71
C ASN A 49 9.21 -14.41 -5.36
N LYS A 50 8.75 -15.63 -5.65
CA LYS A 50 7.35 -16.05 -5.51
C LYS A 50 7.22 -17.45 -4.94
N PHE A 51 6.12 -17.67 -4.23
CA PHE A 51 5.64 -19.01 -3.95
C PHE A 51 4.91 -19.57 -5.16
N GLN A 52 5.10 -20.85 -5.44
CA GLN A 52 4.36 -21.58 -6.46
C GLN A 52 3.83 -22.89 -5.88
N ARG A 53 2.66 -23.32 -6.35
CA ARG A 53 2.04 -24.61 -6.02
C ARG A 53 2.05 -25.52 -7.23
N TRP A 54 2.48 -26.77 -7.07
CA TRP A 54 2.37 -27.78 -8.11
C TRP A 54 0.92 -28.23 -8.29
N SER A 55 0.38 -28.13 -9.52
CA SER A 55 -0.98 -28.56 -9.84
C SER A 55 -1.11 -30.05 -10.16
N GLY A 56 0.00 -30.78 -10.21
CA GLY A 56 0.09 -32.12 -10.79
C GLY A 56 0.66 -32.13 -12.21
N SER A 57 0.64 -30.99 -12.91
CA SER A 57 1.15 -30.87 -14.29
C SER A 57 1.94 -29.61 -14.57
N ALA A 58 1.76 -28.55 -13.78
CA ALA A 58 2.45 -27.29 -13.92
C ALA A 58 2.60 -26.57 -12.57
N TRP A 59 3.54 -25.66 -12.48
CA TRP A 59 3.65 -24.73 -11.36
C TRP A 59 2.68 -23.57 -11.55
N VAL A 60 1.88 -23.31 -10.52
CA VAL A 60 0.95 -22.18 -10.48
C VAL A 60 1.44 -21.19 -9.45
N ASP A 61 1.63 -19.93 -9.86
CA ASP A 61 2.01 -18.84 -8.96
C ASP A 61 0.96 -18.70 -7.84
N LEU A 62 1.41 -18.77 -6.59
CA LEU A 62 0.62 -18.37 -5.44
C LEU A 62 0.78 -16.86 -5.27
N VAL A 63 -0.23 -16.14 -5.76
CA VAL A 63 -0.32 -14.71 -5.50
C VAL A 63 -0.63 -14.54 -4.01
N LEU A 64 0.31 -13.98 -3.26
CA LEU A 64 0.02 -13.38 -1.95
C LEU A 64 -0.87 -12.16 -2.23
N SER A 65 -2.18 -12.39 -2.38
CA SER A 65 -3.10 -11.33 -2.79
C SER A 65 -3.11 -10.20 -1.75
N VAL A 66 -3.29 -8.97 -2.24
CA VAL A 66 -3.35 -7.72 -1.47
C VAL A 66 -4.52 -7.67 -0.47
N ALA A 67 -5.35 -8.71 -0.36
CA ALA A 67 -6.40 -8.78 0.65
C ALA A 67 -5.87 -8.80 2.11
N GLY A 68 -4.55 -8.85 2.33
CA GLY A 68 -3.91 -8.88 3.66
C GLY A 68 -2.72 -7.94 3.90
N GLY A 69 -2.61 -6.79 3.20
CA GLY A 69 -1.75 -5.69 3.69
C GLY A 69 -0.27 -5.66 3.24
N GLY A 70 0.01 -5.92 1.96
CA GLY A 70 1.34 -5.75 1.37
C GLY A 70 1.62 -4.32 0.92
N THR A 71 2.27 -3.51 1.75
CA THR A 71 2.81 -2.17 1.47
C THR A 71 3.99 -2.23 0.48
N ALA A 72 3.78 -2.63 -0.77
CA ALA A 72 4.87 -2.75 -1.75
C ALA A 72 4.52 -2.28 -3.18
N GLY A 73 3.53 -1.41 -3.31
CA GLY A 73 3.28 -0.71 -4.56
C GLY A 73 2.72 0.67 -4.27
N VAL A 74 3.36 1.70 -4.82
CA VAL A 74 2.84 3.08 -4.89
C VAL A 74 1.40 3.13 -5.44
N VAL A 75 0.95 2.06 -6.10
CA VAL A 75 -0.41 1.84 -6.59
C VAL A 75 -1.46 1.62 -5.47
N ALA A 76 -1.06 1.20 -4.27
CA ALA A 76 -1.96 1.16 -3.11
C ALA A 76 -2.29 2.57 -2.55
N LEU A 77 -1.47 3.58 -2.87
CA LEU A 77 -1.80 5.00 -2.64
C LEU A 77 -2.69 5.58 -3.76
N GLY A 78 -2.71 4.95 -4.93
CA GLY A 78 -3.52 5.41 -6.08
C GLY A 78 -5.02 5.11 -5.94
N THR A 79 -5.40 4.17 -5.08
CA THR A 79 -6.82 3.78 -4.86
C THR A 79 -7.27 3.85 -3.40
N MET A 80 -6.36 4.05 -2.42
CA MET A 80 -6.73 4.38 -1.04
C MET A 80 -6.68 5.89 -0.76
N ALA A 81 -7.63 6.62 -1.34
CA ALA A 81 -8.25 7.72 -0.61
C ALA A 81 -9.73 7.89 -1.01
N PHE A 82 -10.48 6.79 -1.15
CA PHE A 82 -11.84 6.86 -0.64
C PHE A 82 -11.73 6.89 0.88
N GLN A 83 -11.54 8.08 1.45
CA GLN A 83 -11.59 8.28 2.89
C GLN A 83 -13.02 8.03 3.34
N ASN A 84 -13.29 6.80 3.80
CA ASN A 84 -14.48 6.49 4.59
C ASN A 84 -14.33 7.03 6.03
N SER A 85 -13.76 8.23 6.16
CA SER A 85 -13.55 8.97 7.39
C SER A 85 -13.84 10.42 7.09
N ASN A 86 -14.71 11.03 7.88
CA ASN A 86 -15.16 12.42 7.70
C ASN A 86 -14.03 13.44 7.93
N ALA A 87 -12.83 13.00 8.33
CA ALA A 87 -11.68 13.85 8.62
C ALA A 87 -10.46 13.45 7.77
N VAL A 88 -10.10 14.35 6.85
CA VAL A 88 -8.89 14.29 6.04
C VAL A 88 -7.87 15.26 6.64
N ALA A 89 -6.78 14.74 7.23
CA ALA A 89 -5.70 15.57 7.73
C ALA A 89 -4.49 15.45 6.80
N ILE A 90 -4.14 16.54 6.11
CA ILE A 90 -2.92 16.65 5.31
C ILE A 90 -1.94 17.51 6.11
N SER A 91 -0.95 16.89 6.74
CA SER A 91 0.12 17.59 7.44
C SER A 91 1.36 17.62 6.54
N ALA A 92 1.97 18.79 6.37
CA ALA A 92 3.22 19.01 5.63
C ALA A 92 3.22 18.64 4.13
N GLY A 93 2.05 18.45 3.50
CA GLY A 93 1.91 18.16 2.07
C GLY A 93 1.27 19.31 1.28
N THR A 94 1.54 19.35 -0.04
CA THR A 94 0.88 20.27 -0.98
C THR A 94 -0.23 19.54 -1.72
N ILE A 95 -1.42 20.14 -1.77
CA ILE A 95 -2.49 19.72 -2.69
C ILE A 95 -2.30 20.49 -4.01
N ALA A 96 -1.92 19.81 -5.08
CA ALA A 96 -1.64 20.43 -6.39
C ALA A 96 -2.50 19.80 -7.50
N GLY A 97 -2.65 20.53 -8.62
CA GLY A 97 -3.37 20.04 -9.80
C GLY A 97 -4.91 20.08 -9.71
N LEU A 98 -5.46 20.65 -8.63
CA LEU A 98 -6.89 20.88 -8.51
C LEU A 98 -7.32 22.11 -9.33
N THR A 99 -8.36 21.95 -10.13
CA THR A 99 -9.05 23.07 -10.81
C THR A 99 -10.03 23.77 -9.88
N THR A 100 -10.52 23.09 -8.84
CA THR A 100 -11.48 23.61 -7.86
C THR A 100 -11.23 22.98 -6.50
N PHE A 101 -11.33 23.78 -5.45
CA PHE A 101 -11.31 23.36 -4.05
C PHE A 101 -12.53 23.96 -3.36
N GLU A 102 -13.47 23.12 -2.92
CA GLU A 102 -14.74 23.53 -2.32
C GLU A 102 -14.74 23.22 -0.83
N PHE A 103 -15.16 24.19 -0.03
CA PHE A 103 -15.37 24.03 1.41
C PHE A 103 -16.86 24.00 1.70
N ALA A 104 -17.34 22.91 2.29
CA ALA A 104 -18.74 22.80 2.73
C ALA A 104 -18.98 23.40 4.14
N CYS A 105 -17.95 24.01 4.73
CA CYS A 105 -18.00 24.59 6.07
C CYS A 105 -17.44 26.01 6.08
N ASP A 106 -17.70 26.72 7.17
CA ASP A 106 -17.17 28.06 7.40
C ASP A 106 -15.65 28.05 7.49
N LEU A 107 -15.03 29.09 6.93
CA LEU A 107 -13.61 29.36 7.07
C LEU A 107 -13.41 30.38 8.18
N ILE A 108 -12.89 29.94 9.33
CA ILE A 108 -12.62 30.82 10.48
C ILE A 108 -11.15 31.26 10.41
N PRO A 109 -10.86 32.56 10.16
CA PRO A 109 -9.49 33.05 10.20
C PRO A 109 -8.95 32.95 11.63
N ASP A 110 -7.69 32.55 11.74
CA ASP A 110 -7.01 32.46 13.03
C ASP A 110 -6.80 33.85 13.63
N GLY A 111 -7.11 34.02 14.91
CA GLY A 111 -7.05 35.32 15.59
C GLY A 111 -5.64 35.77 15.96
N ASP A 112 -4.66 34.87 15.85
CA ASP A 112 -3.26 35.08 16.22
C ASP A 112 -2.30 35.01 15.03
N GLU A 113 -2.83 34.99 13.80
CA GLU A 113 -2.08 34.89 12.53
C GLU A 113 -1.22 33.62 12.39
N THR A 114 -1.37 32.60 13.24
CA THR A 114 -0.54 31.38 13.19
C THR A 114 -0.77 30.55 11.94
N ARG A 115 -1.92 30.73 11.27
CA ARG A 115 -2.32 29.98 10.08
C ARG A 115 -2.74 30.91 8.95
N ASN A 116 -1.86 31.07 7.97
CA ASN A 116 -2.14 31.88 6.79
C ASN A 116 -3.06 31.13 5.81
N LEU A 117 -4.21 31.72 5.50
CA LEU A 117 -5.12 31.26 4.45
C LEU A 117 -4.75 31.97 3.15
N GLY A 118 -3.66 31.51 2.52
CA GLY A 118 -3.16 32.07 1.27
C GLY A 118 -1.64 32.04 1.17
N SER A 119 -1.13 32.53 0.05
CA SER A 119 0.31 32.76 -0.15
C SER A 119 0.61 34.24 0.06
N ASP A 120 1.77 34.57 0.63
CA ASP A 120 2.26 35.95 0.75
C ASP A 120 2.27 36.69 -0.60
N ALA A 121 2.43 35.96 -1.71
CA ALA A 121 2.39 36.49 -3.06
C ALA A 121 0.97 36.75 -3.61
N LYS A 122 -0.07 36.21 -2.97
CA LYS A 122 -1.47 36.23 -3.41
C LYS A 122 -2.43 36.46 -2.23
N LYS A 123 -2.14 37.48 -1.42
CA LYS A 123 -3.03 37.92 -0.33
C LYS A 123 -4.46 38.13 -0.87
N ILE A 124 -5.47 37.74 -0.11
CA ILE A 124 -6.87 38.02 -0.42
C ILE A 124 -7.00 39.54 -0.57
N LYS A 125 -7.22 40.01 -1.80
CA LYS A 125 -7.23 41.46 -2.09
C LYS A 125 -8.57 42.10 -1.79
N LYS A 126 -9.64 41.31 -1.73
CA LYS A 126 -11.02 41.76 -1.48
C LYS A 126 -11.79 40.62 -0.80
N ALA A 127 -12.37 40.91 0.35
CA ALA A 127 -13.42 40.09 0.93
C ALA A 127 -14.74 40.85 0.74
N TYR A 128 -15.75 40.17 0.20
CA TYR A 128 -17.09 40.72 0.03
C TYR A 128 -17.97 40.13 1.12
N ILE A 129 -18.57 40.98 1.97
CA ILE A 129 -19.55 40.58 2.96
C ILE A 129 -20.91 41.12 2.50
N GLY A 130 -21.78 40.23 2.00
CA GLY A 130 -23.08 40.61 1.42
C GLY A 130 -22.98 41.33 0.08
N GLU A 131 -24.08 41.92 -0.37
CA GLU A 131 -24.23 42.55 -1.70
C GLU A 131 -23.54 43.92 -1.86
N GLY A 132 -22.46 44.21 -1.13
CA GLY A 132 -21.75 45.47 -1.38
C GLY A 132 -20.72 45.95 -0.36
N LEU A 133 -20.59 45.32 0.82
CA LEU A 133 -19.57 45.74 1.78
C LEU A 133 -18.21 45.12 1.40
N VAL A 134 -17.38 45.94 0.78
CA VAL A 134 -15.95 45.64 0.57
C VAL A 134 -15.20 46.15 1.78
N ILE A 135 -14.64 45.25 2.59
CA ILE A 135 -13.69 45.65 3.63
C ILE A 135 -12.30 45.72 2.97
N PRO A 136 -11.68 46.89 2.83
CA PRO A 136 -10.30 46.98 2.37
C PRO A 136 -9.40 46.39 3.45
N VAL A 137 -8.95 45.16 3.24
CA VAL A 137 -7.95 44.52 4.10
C VAL A 137 -6.58 45.18 3.81
N GLY A 138 -6.12 46.03 4.72
CA GLY A 138 -4.77 46.60 4.67
C GLY A 138 -4.63 48.13 4.61
N VAL A 139 -5.64 48.91 4.98
CA VAL A 139 -5.43 50.33 5.33
C VAL A 139 -5.73 50.54 6.81
N ASP A 140 -4.69 50.77 7.60
CA ASP A 140 -4.70 50.99 9.05
C ASP A 140 -5.51 52.20 9.53
N LYS A 141 -6.31 52.86 8.68
CA LYS A 141 -7.02 54.08 9.03
C LYS A 141 -8.38 54.10 8.36
N TRP A 142 -9.41 53.86 9.16
CA TRP A 142 -10.75 54.36 8.86
C TRP A 142 -10.63 55.87 8.67
N VAL A 143 -10.90 56.35 7.45
CA VAL A 143 -11.06 57.79 7.22
C VAL A 143 -12.43 58.14 7.79
N THR A 144 -12.46 58.70 8.99
CA THR A 144 -13.66 59.33 9.54
C THR A 144 -14.00 60.56 8.69
N ALA A 145 -15.21 60.58 8.14
CA ALA A 145 -15.83 61.77 7.56
C ALA A 145 -16.17 62.79 8.66
#